data_AF-A0A7K4ANE9-F1
#
_entry.id   AF-A0A7K4ANE9-F1
#
_cell.length_a   1.000
_cell.length_b   1.000
_cell.length_c   1.000
_cell.angle_alpha   90.00
_cell.angle_beta   90.00
_cell.angle_gamma   90.00
#
_symmetry.space_group_name_H-M   'P 1'
#
loop_
_entity.id
_entity.type
_entity.pdbx_description
1 polymer ?
#
loop_
_entity_poly.entity_id
_entity_poly.type
_entity_poly.pdbx_seq_one_letter_code
_entity_poly.pdbx_strand_id
1 'polypeptide(L)'
;MSFSGTDRSRKRKKALGASSQGKPIRAHLTGRFGIQILEIAALIVFFVGIGADNIIIMLLSPVIGWGAVALAYRAFQKDLNKHDPDRLIDLSMPKIVMYIAFTLATALSLMAVLTILI
;
A
#
# COMPACT_ATOMS: atom_id res chain seq x y z
N MET A 1 32.17 -40.90 23.60
CA MET A 1 32.35 -40.20 22.31
C MET A 1 31.02 -39.60 21.89
N SER A 2 30.90 -38.26 21.97
CA SER A 2 29.67 -37.51 21.67
C SER A 2 29.89 -36.68 20.41
N PHE A 3 29.30 -37.10 19.29
CA PHE A 3 29.27 -36.35 18.03
C PHE A 3 27.93 -36.64 17.32
N SER A 4 26.85 -36.01 17.78
CA SER A 4 25.54 -36.09 17.09
C SER A 4 24.73 -34.77 17.12
N GLY A 5 25.16 -33.77 17.91
CA GLY A 5 24.46 -32.50 18.05
C GLY A 5 24.83 -31.41 17.03
N THR A 6 26.02 -31.49 16.41
CA THR A 6 26.55 -30.43 15.53
C THR A 6 26.06 -30.52 14.08
N ASP A 7 25.57 -31.67 13.65
CA ASP A 7 25.16 -31.87 12.25
C ASP A 7 23.70 -31.45 12.00
N ARG A 8 22.84 -31.60 13.00
CA ARG A 8 21.44 -31.12 12.94
C ARG A 8 21.36 -29.59 12.94
N SER A 9 22.22 -28.91 13.69
CA SER A 9 22.27 -27.45 13.73
C SER A 9 22.81 -26.86 12.42
N ARG A 10 23.76 -27.54 11.76
CA ARG A 10 24.27 -27.15 10.43
C ARG A 10 23.23 -27.35 9.32
N LYS A 11 22.49 -28.47 9.33
CA LYS A 11 21.35 -28.68 8.41
C LYS A 11 20.22 -27.66 8.66
N ARG A 12 19.91 -27.31 9.91
CA ARG A 12 18.93 -26.26 10.23
C ARG A 12 19.36 -24.88 9.72
N LYS A 13 20.63 -24.48 9.91
CA LYS A 13 21.14 -23.19 9.39
C LYS A 13 21.12 -23.15 7.85
N LYS A 14 21.41 -24.25 7.16
CA LYS A 14 21.25 -24.33 5.69
C LYS A 14 19.78 -24.26 5.24
N ALA A 15 18.86 -24.88 5.97
CA ALA A 15 17.42 -24.81 5.67
C ALA A 15 16.85 -23.39 5.92
N LEU A 16 17.31 -22.70 6.97
CA LEU A 16 16.95 -21.31 7.27
C LEU A 16 17.59 -20.29 6.29
N GLY A 17 18.76 -20.60 5.74
CA GLY A 17 19.39 -19.80 4.68
C GLY A 17 18.72 -19.96 3.30
N ALA A 18 18.09 -21.11 3.04
CA ALA A 18 17.42 -21.40 1.77
C ALA A 18 15.97 -20.90 1.69
N SER A 19 15.29 -20.69 2.83
CA SER A 19 13.91 -20.18 2.85
C SER A 19 13.79 -18.65 2.77
N SER A 20 14.92 -17.93 2.70
CA SER A 20 14.96 -16.46 2.61
C SER A 20 15.19 -15.95 1.17
N GLN A 21 15.34 -16.83 0.18
CA GLN A 21 15.46 -16.40 -1.21
C GLN A 21 14.08 -16.16 -1.83
N GLY A 22 13.66 -14.89 -1.73
CA GLY A 22 13.07 -14.17 -2.85
C GLY A 22 11.87 -14.82 -3.50
N LYS A 23 10.73 -14.85 -2.82
CA LYS A 23 9.45 -14.79 -3.55
C LYS A 23 9.49 -13.51 -4.41
N PRO A 24 9.25 -13.60 -5.72
CA PRO A 24 9.51 -12.49 -6.62
C PRO A 24 8.66 -11.29 -6.21
N ILE A 25 9.36 -10.21 -5.87
CA ILE A 25 8.87 -8.85 -5.58
C ILE A 25 7.79 -8.40 -6.61
N ARG A 26 7.76 -9.01 -7.80
CA ARG A 26 6.85 -8.73 -8.91
C ARG A 26 5.35 -8.92 -8.59
N ALA A 27 4.95 -9.90 -7.79
CA ALA A 27 3.51 -10.12 -7.49
C ALA A 27 2.96 -9.14 -6.43
N HIS A 28 3.83 -8.63 -5.55
CA HIS A 28 3.47 -7.60 -4.56
C HIS A 28 3.45 -6.20 -5.17
N LEU A 29 4.23 -5.96 -6.23
CA LEU A 29 4.26 -4.69 -6.95
C LEU A 29 2.95 -4.43 -7.72
N THR A 30 2.29 -5.45 -8.26
CA THR A 30 1.14 -5.26 -9.17
C THR A 30 -0.05 -4.61 -8.48
N GLY A 31 -0.34 -4.97 -7.22
CA GLY A 31 -1.39 -4.33 -6.43
C GLY A 31 -1.06 -2.89 -6.05
N ARG A 32 0.23 -2.57 -5.87
CA ARG A 32 0.73 -1.22 -5.53
C ARG A 32 0.67 -0.29 -6.73
N PHE A 33 1.03 -0.79 -7.91
CA PHE A 33 0.89 -0.06 -9.17
C PHE A 33 -0.56 0.38 -9.40
N GLY A 34 -1.54 -0.48 -9.11
CA GLY A 34 -2.95 -0.12 -9.22
C GLY A 34 -3.35 1.06 -8.33
N ILE A 35 -2.94 1.02 -7.05
CA ILE A 35 -3.22 2.11 -6.08
C ILE A 35 -2.55 3.40 -6.54
N GLN A 36 -1.28 3.33 -6.95
CA GLN A 36 -0.52 4.50 -7.34
C GLN A 36 -1.01 5.13 -8.65
N ILE A 37 -1.45 4.32 -9.62
CA ILE A 37 -2.13 4.82 -10.82
C ILE A 37 -3.41 5.56 -10.43
N LEU A 38 -4.16 5.05 -9.46
CA LEU A 38 -5.38 5.70 -8.98
C LEU A 38 -5.08 7.02 -8.27
N GLU A 39 -4.02 7.08 -7.46
CA GLU A 39 -3.55 8.33 -6.83
C GLU A 39 -3.15 9.37 -7.87
N ILE A 40 -2.39 8.98 -8.89
CA ILE A 40 -1.99 9.86 -10.00
C ILE A 40 -3.23 10.32 -10.79
N ALA A 41 -4.16 9.43 -11.08
CA ALA A 41 -5.41 9.77 -11.76
C ALA A 41 -6.22 10.77 -10.94
N ALA A 42 -6.33 10.60 -9.61
CA ALA A 42 -7.00 11.53 -8.73
C ALA A 42 -6.35 12.93 -8.79
N LEU A 43 -5.02 13.00 -8.76
CA LEU A 43 -4.29 14.26 -8.90
C LEU A 43 -4.54 14.94 -10.26
N ILE A 44 -4.46 14.18 -11.36
CA ILE A 44 -4.72 14.70 -12.70
C ILE A 44 -6.14 15.27 -12.77
N VAL A 45 -7.14 14.51 -12.32
CA VAL A 45 -8.55 14.94 -12.32
C VAL A 45 -8.73 16.21 -11.49
N PHE A 46 -8.03 16.32 -10.36
CA PHE A 46 -8.07 17.52 -9.52
C PHE A 46 -7.53 18.76 -10.26
N PHE A 47 -6.31 18.66 -10.80
CA PHE A 47 -5.68 19.79 -11.49
C PHE A 47 -6.40 20.17 -12.79
N VAL A 48 -6.95 19.20 -13.51
CA VAL A 48 -7.82 19.47 -14.68
C VAL A 48 -9.10 20.18 -14.24
N GLY A 49 -9.70 19.76 -13.11
CA GLY A 49 -10.87 20.42 -12.54
C GLY A 49 -10.61 21.88 -12.17
N ILE A 50 -9.47 22.17 -11.53
CA ILE A 50 -9.01 23.54 -11.26
C ILE A 50 -8.79 24.31 -12.56
N GLY A 51 -8.01 23.77 -13.51
CA GLY A 51 -7.66 24.48 -14.73
C GLY A 51 -8.85 24.76 -15.66
N ALA A 52 -9.95 24.01 -15.50
CA ALA A 52 -11.19 24.19 -16.24
C ALA A 52 -12.29 24.92 -15.45
N ASP A 53 -11.99 25.41 -14.23
CA ASP A 53 -12.96 25.99 -13.30
C ASP A 53 -14.23 25.14 -13.13
N ASN A 54 -14.08 23.81 -13.13
CA ASN A 54 -15.19 22.86 -13.09
C ASN A 54 -15.21 22.08 -11.78
N ILE A 55 -16.07 22.53 -10.87
CA ILE A 55 -16.27 21.94 -9.54
C ILE A 55 -16.65 20.46 -9.62
N ILE A 56 -17.45 20.06 -10.62
CA ILE A 56 -17.89 18.66 -10.76
C ILE A 56 -16.69 17.76 -11.03
N ILE A 57 -15.80 18.17 -11.95
CA ILE A 57 -14.58 17.42 -12.25
C ILE A 57 -13.67 17.36 -11.02
N MET A 58 -13.55 18.48 -10.30
CA MET A 58 -12.73 18.56 -9.11
C MET A 58 -13.25 17.66 -7.97
N LEU A 59 -14.57 17.52 -7.81
CA LEU A 59 -15.20 16.62 -6.84
C LEU A 59 -15.05 15.13 -7.18
N LEU A 60 -14.78 14.78 -8.45
CA LEU A 60 -14.46 13.39 -8.81
C LEU A 60 -13.09 12.97 -8.27
N SER A 61 -12.16 13.90 -8.09
CA SER A 61 -10.83 13.59 -7.57
C SER A 61 -10.83 12.92 -6.18
N PRO A 62 -11.46 13.49 -5.13
CA PRO A 62 -11.52 12.84 -3.83
C PRO A 62 -12.24 11.49 -3.89
N VAL A 63 -13.26 11.33 -4.75
CA VAL A 63 -13.94 10.03 -4.95
C VAL A 63 -12.94 8.97 -5.45
N ILE A 64 -12.10 9.32 -6.42
CA ILE A 64 -11.03 8.44 -6.92
C ILE A 64 -9.99 8.17 -5.83
N GLY A 65 -9.58 9.20 -5.08
CA GLY A 65 -8.66 9.07 -3.95
C GLY A 65 -9.15 8.09 -2.88
N TRP A 66 -10.42 8.18 -2.48
CA TRP A 66 -11.03 7.23 -1.54
C TRP A 66 -11.15 5.82 -2.11
N GLY A 67 -11.32 5.69 -3.43
CA GLY A 67 -11.18 4.40 -4.13
C GLY A 67 -9.79 3.78 -3.94
N ALA A 68 -8.72 4.60 -3.99
CA ALA A 68 -7.35 4.15 -3.79
C ALA A 68 -7.13 3.66 -2.36
N VAL A 69 -7.68 4.39 -1.38
CA VAL A 69 -7.69 4.00 0.04
C VAL A 69 -8.39 2.67 0.24
N ALA A 70 -9.56 2.46 -0.36
CA ALA A 70 -10.30 1.21 -0.23
C ALA A 70 -9.51 0.01 -0.77
N LEU A 71 -8.81 0.18 -1.89
CA LEU A 71 -7.93 -0.85 -2.45
C LEU A 71 -6.70 -1.09 -1.57
N ALA A 72 -6.07 -0.04 -1.06
CA ALA A 72 -4.93 -0.14 -0.15
C ALA A 72 -5.31 -0.83 1.17
N TYR A 73 -6.47 -0.50 1.72
CA TYR A 73 -7.01 -1.12 2.93
C TYR A 73 -7.31 -2.60 2.72
N ARG A 74 -7.92 -2.98 1.58
CA ARG A 74 -8.14 -4.40 1.23
C ARG A 74 -6.81 -5.15 1.09
N ALA A 75 -5.80 -4.52 0.49
CA ALA A 75 -4.46 -5.12 0.38
C ALA A 75 -3.80 -5.31 1.76
N PHE A 76 -3.93 -4.31 2.65
CA PHE A 76 -3.44 -4.39 4.03
C PHE A 76 -4.15 -5.48 4.83
N GLN A 77 -5.48 -5.55 4.79
CA GLN A 77 -6.29 -6.59 5.43
C GLN A 77 -5.89 -8.00 4.96
N LYS A 78 -5.70 -8.17 3.64
CA LYS A 78 -5.24 -9.44 3.07
C LYS A 78 -3.87 -9.86 3.58
N ASP A 79 -3.02 -8.90 3.92
CA ASP A 79 -1.67 -9.17 4.42
C ASP A 79 -1.65 -9.46 5.93
N LEU A 80 -2.48 -8.76 6.70
CA LEU A 80 -2.75 -9.05 8.11
C LEU A 80 -3.25 -10.49 8.31
N ASN A 81 -4.17 -10.94 7.46
CA ASN A 81 -4.74 -12.29 7.56
C ASN A 81 -3.75 -13.42 7.20
N LYS A 82 -2.57 -13.09 6.66
CA LYS A 82 -1.57 -14.07 6.20
C LYS A 82 -0.34 -14.19 7.08
N HIS A 83 -0.12 -13.25 7.99
CA HIS A 83 1.07 -13.20 8.84
C HIS A 83 0.69 -13.25 10.31
N ASP A 84 1.43 -14.04 11.09
CA ASP A 84 1.26 -14.13 12.55
C ASP A 84 1.34 -12.74 13.22
N PRO A 85 0.58 -12.52 14.31
CA PRO A 85 0.53 -11.23 14.99
C PRO A 85 1.92 -10.75 15.47
N ASP A 86 2.84 -11.66 15.76
CA ASP A 86 4.21 -11.33 16.19
C ASP A 86 5.11 -10.81 15.06
N ARG A 87 4.71 -10.97 13.78
CA ARG A 87 5.36 -10.36 12.61
C ARG A 87 4.74 -9.03 12.16
N LEU A 88 3.67 -8.56 12.83
CA LEU A 88 2.98 -7.30 12.51
C LEU A 88 3.85 -6.06 12.64
N ILE A 89 4.94 -6.15 13.42
CA ILE A 89 5.88 -5.05 13.61
C ILE A 89 6.72 -4.82 12.32
N ASP A 90 6.92 -5.86 11.50
CA ASP A 90 7.71 -5.81 10.25
C ASP A 90 6.86 -5.55 8.98
N LEU A 91 5.53 -5.45 9.12
CA LEU A 91 4.60 -5.19 8.01
C LEU A 91 4.60 -3.70 7.61
N SER A 92 5.74 -3.20 7.14
CA SER A 92 5.95 -1.78 6.83
C SER A 92 5.24 -1.33 5.55
N MET A 93 5.31 -2.12 4.47
CA MET A 93 4.99 -1.60 3.14
C MET A 93 3.50 -1.38 2.84
N PRO A 94 2.56 -2.32 3.09
CA PRO A 94 1.15 -2.09 2.80
C PRO A 94 0.52 -1.05 3.75
N LYS A 95 1.01 -0.99 4.99
CA LYS A 95 0.63 0.05 5.96
C LYS A 95 1.03 1.44 5.46
N ILE A 96 2.27 1.61 4.98
CA ILE A 96 2.73 2.87 4.39
C ILE A 96 1.88 3.28 3.19
N VAL A 97 1.62 2.35 2.26
CA VAL A 97 0.79 2.64 1.06
C VAL A 97 -0.61 3.10 1.46
N MET A 98 -1.22 2.44 2.44
CA MET A 98 -2.53 2.85 2.96
C MET A 98 -2.51 4.26 3.55
N TYR A 99 -1.48 4.61 4.32
CA TYR A 99 -1.33 5.97 4.86
C TYR A 99 -1.12 7.02 3.77
N ILE A 100 -0.34 6.72 2.73
CA ILE A 100 -0.13 7.64 1.60
C ILE A 100 -1.46 7.88 0.88
N ALA A 101 -2.17 6.81 0.52
CA ALA A 101 -3.46 6.90 -0.14
C ALA A 101 -4.47 7.70 0.69
N PHE A 102 -4.50 7.44 2.01
CA PHE A 102 -5.39 8.15 2.93
C PHE A 102 -5.07 9.64 2.99
N THR A 103 -3.79 9.97 3.19
CA THR A 103 -3.33 11.37 3.24
C THR A 103 -3.69 12.12 1.96
N LEU A 104 -3.46 11.50 0.80
CA LEU A 104 -3.79 12.07 -0.49
C LEU A 104 -5.31 12.30 -0.64
N ALA A 105 -6.13 11.29 -0.33
CA ALA A 105 -7.59 11.41 -0.39
C ALA A 105 -8.13 12.50 0.53
N THR A 106 -7.59 12.61 1.75
CA THR A 106 -7.97 13.67 2.70
C THR A 106 -7.56 15.06 2.22
N ALA A 107 -6.36 15.21 1.65
CA ALA A 107 -5.89 16.48 1.11
C ALA A 107 -6.76 16.93 -0.06
N LEU A 108 -7.07 16.02 -0.99
CA LEU A 108 -7.97 16.29 -2.11
C LEU A 108 -9.40 16.64 -1.65
N SER A 109 -9.90 15.95 -0.62
CA SER A 109 -11.22 16.24 -0.05
C SER A 109 -11.25 17.63 0.59
N LEU A 110 -10.22 17.97 1.38
CA LEU A 110 -10.09 19.28 2.01
C LEU A 110 -10.00 20.39 0.97
N MET A 111 -9.14 20.23 -0.03
CA MET A 111 -8.99 21.21 -1.11
C MET A 111 -10.30 21.38 -1.88
N ALA A 112 -11.00 20.29 -2.21
CA ALA A 112 -12.28 20.36 -2.89
C ALA A 112 -13.33 21.14 -2.09
N VAL A 113 -13.39 20.94 -0.77
CA VAL A 113 -14.29 21.68 0.12
C VAL A 113 -13.90 23.16 0.19
N LEU A 114 -12.60 23.47 0.30
CA LEU A 114 -12.13 24.86 0.37
C LEU A 114 -12.50 25.65 -0.90
N THR A 115 -12.38 25.05 -2.08
CA THR A 115 -12.77 25.70 -3.33
C THR A 115 -14.28 25.94 -3.45
N ILE A 116 -15.12 25.18 -2.75
CA ILE A 116 -16.57 25.42 -2.73
C ILE A 116 -16.92 26.57 -1.78
N LEU A 117 -16.15 26.73 -0.70
CA LEU A 117 -16.42 27.71 0.34
C LEU A 117 -15.84 29.11 0.05
N ILE A 118 -14.87 29.21 -0.87
CA ILE A 118 -14.23 30.46 -1.32
C ILE A 118 -14.91 30.92 -2.61
#